data_AF-A0A2E8UNP7-F1
#
_entry.id   AF-A0A2E8UNP7-F1
#
_cell.length_a   1.000
_cell.length_b   1.000
_cell.length_c   1.000
_cell.angle_alpha   90.00
_cell.angle_beta   90.00
_cell.angle_gamma   90.00
#
_symmetry.space_group_name_H-M   'P 1'
#
loop_
_entity.id
_entity.type
_entity.pdbx_description
1 polymer ?
#
loop_
_entity_poly.entity_id
_entity_poly.type
_entity_poly.pdbx_seq_one_letter_code
_entity_poly.pdbx_strand_id
1 'polypeptide(L)'
;MKNILNILIVALVGAASLKADDKLVAKGKVLFQTKICFTCHQVDPNVPAPAGLALKASKFIGDFWGKEREVQLDADPKTLPFEPSGKFVKVKLDDKYFLESVEKPMLKVVKGSIPGMAPLPTTKEERAALLAYVKSLSKPEKK
;
A
#
# COMPACT_ATOMS: atom_id res chain seq x y z
N MET A 1 -24.96 24.02 45.39
CA MET A 1 -23.60 23.82 44.84
C MET A 1 -23.58 22.52 44.03
N LYS A 2 -23.06 22.61 42.79
CA LYS A 2 -22.55 21.52 41.90
C LYS A 2 -23.63 20.65 41.22
N ASN A 3 -24.06 21.00 40.00
CA ASN A 3 -23.42 20.82 38.69
C ASN A 3 -23.86 19.52 38.00
N ILE A 4 -25.04 19.57 37.39
CA ILE A 4 -25.50 18.62 36.37
C ILE A 4 -25.24 19.28 35.02
N LEU A 5 -24.04 19.13 34.45
CA LEU A 5 -23.83 19.33 33.02
C LEU A 5 -22.45 18.79 32.65
N ASN A 6 -22.41 17.64 31.97
CA ASN A 6 -21.35 17.25 31.02
C ASN A 6 -21.69 15.87 30.42
N ILE A 7 -22.72 15.84 29.59
CA ILE A 7 -22.90 14.80 28.57
C ILE A 7 -23.28 15.55 27.30
N LEU A 8 -22.53 15.35 26.21
CA LEU A 8 -22.80 15.73 24.80
C LEU A 8 -21.72 16.61 24.11
N ILE A 9 -20.43 16.25 24.12
CA ILE A 9 -19.53 16.65 23.01
C ILE A 9 -18.47 15.55 22.76
N VAL A 10 -18.84 14.40 22.20
CA VAL A 10 -17.86 13.43 21.65
C VAL A 10 -18.28 12.84 20.29
N ALA A 11 -19.55 12.95 19.88
CA ALA A 11 -20.04 12.24 18.69
C ALA A 11 -19.73 12.90 17.32
N LEU A 12 -19.43 14.20 17.26
CA LEU A 12 -19.27 14.91 15.97
C LEU A 12 -17.88 14.76 15.33
N VAL A 13 -16.83 14.54 16.13
CA VAL A 13 -15.45 14.42 15.60
C VAL A 13 -15.25 13.08 14.88
N GLY A 14 -15.84 12.00 15.40
CA GLY A 14 -15.70 10.66 14.81
C GLY A 14 -16.34 10.52 13.43
N ALA A 15 -17.54 11.08 13.23
CA ALA A 15 -18.25 10.95 11.95
C ALA A 15 -17.58 11.76 10.81
N ALA A 16 -16.93 12.88 11.13
CA ALA A 16 -16.21 13.68 10.15
C ALA A 16 -14.89 13.02 9.72
N SER A 17 -14.16 12.43 10.68
CA SER A 17 -12.94 11.65 10.41
C SER A 17 -13.24 10.40 9.59
N LEU A 18 -14.27 9.62 9.95
CA LEU A 18 -14.69 8.44 9.18
C LEU A 18 -15.09 8.81 7.74
N LYS A 19 -15.84 9.90 7.53
CA LYS A 19 -16.20 10.37 6.19
C LYS A 19 -14.99 10.88 5.39
N ALA A 20 -13.99 11.46 6.06
CA ALA A 20 -12.76 11.88 5.40
C ALA A 20 -11.93 10.66 4.98
N ASP A 21 -11.90 9.62 5.81
CA ASP A 21 -11.26 8.33 5.49
C ASP A 21 -11.94 7.64 4.31
N ASP A 22 -13.28 7.61 4.27
CA ASP A 22 -14.04 7.02 3.15
C ASP A 22 -13.77 7.73 1.81
N LYS A 23 -13.74 9.07 1.82
CA LYS A 23 -13.40 9.86 0.62
C LYS A 23 -11.97 9.60 0.18
N LEU A 24 -11.04 9.47 1.12
CA LEU A 24 -9.64 9.22 0.84
C LEU A 24 -9.43 7.81 0.27
N VAL A 25 -10.12 6.81 0.83
CA VAL A 25 -10.16 5.43 0.33
C VAL A 25 -10.77 5.39 -1.08
N ALA A 26 -11.89 6.08 -1.32
CA ALA A 26 -12.51 6.16 -2.63
C ALA A 26 -11.56 6.80 -3.67
N LYS A 27 -10.88 7.89 -3.31
CA LYS A 27 -9.84 8.50 -4.15
C LYS A 27 -8.70 7.52 -4.44
N GLY A 28 -8.25 6.79 -3.42
CA GLY A 28 -7.22 5.76 -3.54
C GLY A 28 -7.60 4.63 -4.49
N LYS A 29 -8.86 4.17 -4.45
CA LYS A 29 -9.39 3.18 -5.39
C LYS A 29 -9.34 3.67 -6.84
N VAL A 30 -9.78 4.91 -7.09
CA VAL A 30 -9.70 5.53 -8.42
C VAL A 30 -8.24 5.60 -8.88
N LEU A 31 -7.33 6.07 -8.02
CA LEU A 31 -5.91 6.14 -8.33
C LEU A 31 -5.30 4.77 -8.63
N PHE A 32 -5.69 3.73 -7.89
CA PHE A 32 -5.22 2.37 -8.10
C PHE A 32 -5.58 1.83 -9.51
N GLN A 33 -6.70 2.29 -10.05
CA GLN A 33 -7.13 1.98 -11.41
C GLN A 33 -6.42 2.87 -12.45
N THR A 34 -6.41 4.19 -12.24
CA THR A 34 -5.88 5.15 -13.23
C THR A 34 -4.36 5.17 -13.30
N LYS A 35 -3.67 4.82 -12.22
CA LYS A 35 -2.22 4.56 -12.18
C LYS A 35 -1.89 3.10 -12.48
N ILE A 36 -2.83 2.35 -13.09
CA ILE A 36 -2.67 1.00 -13.62
C ILE A 36 -2.16 -0.06 -12.62
N CYS A 37 -2.18 0.21 -11.32
CA CYS A 37 -1.70 -0.71 -10.29
C CYS A 37 -2.45 -2.04 -10.33
N PHE A 38 -3.75 -2.00 -10.64
CA PHE A 38 -4.63 -3.18 -10.71
C PHE A 38 -4.20 -4.24 -11.74
N THR A 39 -3.41 -3.86 -12.74
CA THR A 39 -2.92 -4.80 -13.76
C THR A 39 -1.97 -5.85 -13.18
N CYS A 40 -1.18 -5.46 -12.16
CA CYS A 40 -0.17 -6.30 -11.52
C CYS A 40 -0.50 -6.64 -10.06
N HIS A 41 -1.21 -5.77 -9.34
CA HIS A 41 -1.46 -5.96 -7.92
C HIS A 41 -2.90 -6.39 -7.65
N GLN A 42 -3.07 -7.61 -7.16
CA GLN A 42 -4.38 -8.16 -6.82
C GLN A 42 -4.92 -7.52 -5.54
N VAL A 43 -6.18 -7.06 -5.60
CA VAL A 43 -6.91 -6.39 -4.49
C VAL A 43 -8.25 -7.07 -4.16
N ASP A 44 -8.70 -8.00 -5.00
CA ASP A 44 -9.91 -8.79 -4.80
C ASP A 44 -9.54 -10.28 -5.00
N PRO A 45 -9.83 -11.18 -4.05
CA PRO A 45 -9.54 -12.60 -4.20
C PRO A 45 -10.21 -13.26 -5.42
N ASN A 46 -11.33 -12.71 -5.89
CA ASN A 46 -12.11 -13.24 -7.01
C ASN A 46 -11.72 -12.63 -8.36
N VAL A 47 -10.94 -11.55 -8.36
CA VAL A 47 -10.48 -10.88 -9.59
C VAL A 47 -8.96 -11.02 -9.69
N PRO A 48 -8.44 -11.92 -10.56
CA PRO A 48 -7.00 -12.11 -10.69
C PRO A 48 -6.34 -10.89 -11.36
N ALA A 49 -5.04 -10.70 -11.07
CA ALA A 49 -4.16 -9.79 -11.80
C ALA A 49 -3.14 -10.64 -12.59
N PRO A 50 -3.42 -11.03 -13.85
CA PRO A 50 -2.63 -12.05 -14.56
C PRO A 50 -1.15 -11.69 -14.72
N ALA A 51 -0.84 -10.43 -15.05
CA ALA A 51 0.55 -9.96 -15.12
C ALA A 51 1.24 -10.06 -13.74
N GLY A 52 0.51 -9.73 -12.68
CA GLY A 52 0.94 -9.89 -11.30
C GLY A 52 1.29 -11.33 -10.92
N LEU A 53 0.47 -12.29 -11.36
CA LEU A 53 0.72 -13.71 -11.12
C LEU A 53 2.01 -14.17 -11.81
N ALA A 54 2.23 -13.78 -13.06
CA ALA A 54 3.45 -14.09 -13.81
C ALA A 54 4.70 -13.48 -13.16
N LEU A 55 4.61 -12.24 -12.69
CA LEU A 55 5.72 -11.52 -12.04
C LEU A 55 5.89 -11.87 -10.55
N LYS A 56 4.95 -12.65 -9.98
CA LYS A 56 4.82 -12.89 -8.53
C LYS A 56 4.80 -11.56 -7.75
N ALA A 57 4.01 -10.61 -8.23
CA ALA A 57 3.82 -9.30 -7.61
C ALA A 57 3.08 -9.44 -6.28
N SER A 58 3.34 -8.48 -5.38
CA SER A 58 2.66 -8.40 -4.09
C SER A 58 1.14 -8.32 -4.27
N LYS A 59 0.42 -9.15 -3.53
CA LYS A 59 -1.04 -9.07 -3.41
C LYS A 59 -1.37 -8.21 -2.20
N PHE A 60 -2.37 -7.35 -2.31
CA PHE A 60 -2.82 -6.44 -1.25
C PHE A 60 -4.05 -6.97 -0.51
N ILE A 61 -4.24 -8.28 -0.54
CA ILE A 61 -5.30 -9.01 0.14
C ILE A 61 -4.70 -9.93 1.20
N GLY A 62 -5.50 -10.31 2.19
CA GLY A 62 -5.08 -11.24 3.23
C GLY A 62 -4.10 -10.59 4.20
N ASP A 63 -2.87 -11.07 4.25
CA ASP A 63 -1.89 -10.77 5.29
C ASP A 63 -0.68 -9.96 4.81
N PHE A 64 -0.92 -9.05 3.86
CA PHE A 64 0.11 -8.16 3.32
C PHE A 64 0.78 -7.34 4.42
N TRP A 65 0.00 -6.65 5.26
CA TRP A 65 0.56 -5.71 6.24
C TRP A 65 1.22 -6.40 7.42
N GLY A 66 2.28 -5.76 7.91
CA GLY A 66 2.95 -6.12 9.16
C GLY A 66 3.84 -7.36 9.07
N LYS A 67 3.75 -8.14 8.00
CA LYS A 67 4.64 -9.28 7.80
C LYS A 67 6.04 -8.85 7.37
N GLU A 68 7.02 -9.63 7.79
CA GLU A 68 8.39 -9.51 7.29
C GLU A 68 8.58 -10.27 5.97
N ARG A 69 9.38 -9.70 5.07
CA ARG A 69 9.80 -10.32 3.80
C ARG A 69 11.27 -10.06 3.56
N GLU A 70 11.93 -11.01 2.88
CA GLU A 70 13.22 -10.74 2.27
C GLU A 70 13.04 -9.99 0.97
N VAL A 71 13.78 -8.91 0.79
CA VAL A 71 13.86 -8.13 -0.45
C VAL A 71 15.30 -8.08 -0.92
N GLN A 72 15.49 -8.14 -2.22
CA GLN A 72 16.76 -7.87 -2.87
C GLN A 72 16.91 -6.37 -3.09
N LEU A 73 18.07 -5.84 -2.73
CA LEU A 73 18.43 -4.45 -3.02
C LEU A 73 18.87 -4.31 -4.47
N ASP A 74 18.62 -3.15 -5.04
CA ASP A 74 19.18 -2.75 -6.32
C ASP A 74 20.69 -2.45 -6.23
N ALA A 75 21.44 -2.76 -7.28
CA ALA A 75 22.89 -2.55 -7.35
C ALA A 75 23.26 -1.11 -7.68
N ASP A 76 22.49 -0.43 -8.54
CA ASP A 76 22.66 0.96 -8.93
C ASP A 76 21.30 1.70 -8.99
N PRO A 77 20.83 2.24 -7.86
CA PRO A 77 19.48 2.80 -7.76
C PRO A 77 19.27 4.08 -8.59
N LYS A 78 20.29 4.54 -9.33
CA LYS A 78 20.25 5.68 -10.23
C LYS A 78 19.92 5.28 -11.66
N THR A 79 20.04 4.00 -12.01
CA THR A 79 19.75 3.47 -13.34
C THR A 79 18.46 2.67 -13.34
N LEU A 80 17.92 2.45 -14.53
CA LEU A 80 16.82 1.53 -14.78
C LEU A 80 17.26 0.60 -15.93
N PRO A 81 16.85 -0.69 -15.93
CA PRO A 81 15.95 -1.37 -14.98
C PRO A 81 16.65 -1.79 -13.67
N PHE A 82 15.93 -2.50 -12.79
CA PHE A 82 16.51 -3.09 -11.57
C PHE A 82 17.72 -3.98 -11.87
N GLU A 83 18.84 -3.70 -11.20
CA GLU A 83 20.07 -4.47 -11.26
C GLU A 83 20.20 -5.33 -9.99
N PRO A 84 20.15 -6.68 -10.08
CA PRO A 84 20.21 -7.53 -8.89
C PRO A 84 21.56 -7.41 -8.16
N SER A 85 21.59 -6.81 -6.96
CA SER A 85 22.83 -6.64 -6.19
C SER A 85 23.38 -7.92 -5.54
N GLY A 86 22.61 -9.01 -5.56
CA GLY A 86 22.83 -10.21 -4.73
C GLY A 86 22.66 -10.01 -3.21
N LYS A 87 22.40 -8.78 -2.74
CA LYS A 87 22.22 -8.48 -1.31
C LYS A 87 20.75 -8.51 -0.92
N PHE A 88 20.44 -9.25 0.15
CA PHE A 88 19.08 -9.40 0.67
C PHE A 88 18.97 -8.82 2.07
N VAL A 89 17.85 -8.15 2.35
CA VAL A 89 17.51 -7.64 3.68
C VAL A 89 16.09 -8.02 4.05
N LYS A 90 15.82 -8.18 5.35
CA LYS A 90 14.46 -8.33 5.85
C LYS A 90 13.83 -6.96 6.06
N VAL A 91 12.60 -6.80 5.58
CA VAL A 91 11.80 -5.58 5.75
C VAL A 91 10.40 -5.95 6.24
N LYS A 92 9.84 -5.09 7.09
CA LYS A 92 8.43 -5.17 7.45
C LYS A 92 7.61 -4.48 6.36
N LEU A 93 6.55 -5.14 5.89
CA LEU A 93 5.59 -4.56 4.94
C LEU A 93 4.66 -3.59 5.69
N ASP A 94 5.18 -2.42 6.02
CA ASP A 94 4.48 -1.32 6.70
C ASP A 94 4.21 -0.15 5.75
N ASP A 95 3.64 0.93 6.29
CA ASP A 95 3.33 2.15 5.54
C ASP A 95 4.55 2.72 4.84
N LYS A 96 5.70 2.75 5.50
CA LYS A 96 6.94 3.30 4.96
C LYS A 96 7.42 2.47 3.78
N TYR A 97 7.42 1.14 3.92
CA TYR A 97 7.76 0.22 2.85
C TYR A 97 6.83 0.39 1.65
N PHE A 98 5.51 0.45 1.88
CA PHE A 98 4.53 0.61 0.81
C PHE A 98 4.74 1.93 0.05
N LEU A 99 4.87 3.05 0.77
CA LEU A 99 5.06 4.37 0.15
C LEU A 99 6.37 4.45 -0.64
N GLU A 100 7.46 3.90 -0.10
CA GLU A 100 8.74 3.81 -0.81
C GLU A 100 8.62 2.94 -2.07
N SER A 101 7.90 1.81 -1.99
CA SER A 101 7.70 0.92 -3.14
C SER A 101 6.86 1.56 -4.24
N VAL A 102 5.90 2.43 -3.89
CA VAL A 102 5.12 3.17 -4.90
C VAL A 102 5.97 4.27 -5.55
N GLU A 103 6.80 4.97 -4.77
CA GLU A 103 7.64 6.07 -5.27
C GLU A 103 8.87 5.59 -6.04
N LYS A 104 9.50 4.50 -5.57
CA LYS A 104 10.77 3.97 -6.06
C LYS A 104 10.69 2.43 -6.14
N PRO A 105 9.84 1.89 -7.02
CA PRO A 105 9.53 0.45 -7.07
C PRO A 105 10.72 -0.46 -7.35
N MET A 106 11.79 0.08 -7.91
CA MET A 106 13.01 -0.65 -8.25
C MET A 106 14.11 -0.53 -7.19
N LEU A 107 13.87 0.02 -5.99
CA LEU A 107 14.91 -0.02 -4.95
C LEU A 107 15.00 -1.38 -4.25
N LYS A 108 13.85 -2.04 -4.11
CA LYS A 108 13.68 -3.26 -3.31
C LYS A 108 12.68 -4.16 -3.99
N VAL A 109 13.10 -5.36 -4.38
CA VAL A 109 12.23 -6.35 -5.01
C VAL A 109 12.10 -7.55 -4.08
N VAL A 110 10.87 -7.98 -3.78
CA VAL A 110 10.62 -9.14 -2.92
C VAL A 110 11.31 -10.38 -3.50
N LYS A 111 11.98 -11.14 -2.64
CA LYS A 111 12.70 -12.36 -3.05
C LYS A 111 11.77 -13.31 -3.80
N GLY A 112 12.19 -13.69 -5.00
CA GLY A 112 11.44 -14.58 -5.89
C GLY A 112 10.45 -13.88 -6.82
N SER A 113 10.22 -12.57 -6.66
CA SER A 113 9.48 -11.75 -7.63
C SER A 113 10.36 -11.34 -8.81
N ILE A 114 9.73 -11.04 -9.94
CA ILE A 114 10.39 -10.51 -11.13
C ILE A 114 10.23 -8.99 -11.13
N PRO A 115 11.31 -8.20 -11.21
CA PRO A 115 11.20 -6.74 -11.30
C PRO A 115 10.43 -6.33 -12.56
N GLY A 116 9.32 -5.60 -12.40
CA GLY A 116 8.51 -5.14 -13.53
C GLY A 116 7.65 -3.89 -13.29
N MET A 117 7.66 -3.33 -12.08
CA MET A 117 6.87 -2.14 -11.75
C MET A 117 7.60 -0.86 -12.19
N ALA A 118 7.18 -0.28 -13.31
CA ALA A 118 7.72 0.99 -13.79
C ALA A 118 7.50 2.13 -12.75
N PRO A 119 8.45 3.06 -12.58
CA PRO A 119 8.21 4.26 -11.77
C PRO A 119 7.08 5.08 -12.39
N LEU A 120 6.02 5.32 -11.63
CA LEU A 120 4.91 6.17 -12.07
C LEU A 120 4.91 7.49 -11.29
N PRO A 121 4.65 8.63 -11.97
CA PRO A 121 4.56 9.89 -11.28
C PRO A 121 3.37 9.86 -10.31
N THR A 122 3.68 10.01 -9.02
CA THR A 122 2.70 10.14 -7.95
C THR A 122 3.05 11.35 -7.07
N THR A 123 2.03 12.09 -6.63
CA THR A 123 2.22 13.11 -5.59
C THR A 123 2.17 12.48 -4.19
N LYS A 124 2.56 13.23 -3.16
CA LYS A 124 2.45 12.77 -1.77
C LYS A 124 1.00 12.47 -1.38
N GLU A 125 0.05 13.30 -1.84
CA GLU A 125 -1.38 13.16 -1.58
C GLU A 125 -1.97 11.95 -2.30
N GLU A 126 -1.52 11.68 -3.54
CA GLU A 126 -1.91 10.47 -4.26
C GLU A 126 -1.39 9.22 -3.55
N ARG A 127 -0.13 9.21 -3.09
CA ARG A 127 0.43 8.09 -2.33
C ARG A 127 -0.30 7.85 -1.01
N ALA A 128 -0.69 8.91 -0.30
CA ALA A 128 -1.50 8.81 0.91
C ALA A 128 -2.88 8.18 0.63
N ALA A 129 -3.54 8.57 -0.46
CA ALA A 129 -4.81 7.98 -0.87
C ALA A 129 -4.66 6.49 -1.27
N LEU A 130 -3.61 6.15 -2.02
CA LEU A 130 -3.29 4.75 -2.36
C LEU A 130 -3.05 3.91 -1.09
N LEU A 131 -2.29 4.42 -0.12
CA LEU A 131 -2.05 3.76 1.16
C LEU A 131 -3.37 3.52 1.92
N ALA A 132 -4.23 4.54 2.02
CA ALA A 132 -5.53 4.41 2.67
C ALA A 132 -6.40 3.33 2.02
N TYR A 133 -6.46 3.32 0.68
CA TYR A 133 -7.19 2.29 -0.06
C TYR A 133 -6.62 0.90 0.19
N VAL A 134 -5.31 0.69 0.04
CA VAL A 134 -4.69 -0.63 0.23
C VAL A 134 -4.84 -1.12 1.67
N LYS A 135 -4.81 -0.23 2.67
CA LYS A 135 -5.14 -0.58 4.07
C LYS A 135 -6.57 -1.04 4.24
N SER A 136 -7.52 -0.35 3.60
CA SER A 136 -8.95 -0.70 3.69
C SER A 136 -9.28 -2.11 3.16
N LEU A 137 -8.41 -2.69 2.31
CA LEU A 137 -8.57 -4.04 1.75
C LEU A 137 -8.18 -5.16 2.72
N SER A 138 -7.46 -4.82 3.79
CA SER A 138 -7.01 -5.82 4.74
C SER A 138 -8.12 -6.18 5.71
N LYS A 139 -8.18 -7.46 6.07
CA LYS A 139 -9.16 -7.91 7.07
C LYS A 139 -8.91 -7.12 8.36
N PRO A 140 -9.95 -6.67 9.08
CA PRO A 140 -9.75 -6.14 10.41
C PRO A 140 -8.99 -7.17 11.23
N GLU A 141 -7.91 -6.75 11.90
CA GLU A 141 -7.17 -7.62 12.81
C GLU A 141 -8.18 -8.35 13.71
N LYS A 142 -8.11 -9.69 13.74
CA LYS A 142 -8.69 -10.42 14.86
C LYS A 142 -7.86 -10.02 16.07
N LYS A 143 -8.36 -9.05 16.84
CA LYS A 143 -7.88 -8.74 18.19
C LYS A 143 -7.96 -9.99 19.06
#